data_AF-A0A7T4EEH0-F1
#
_entry.id   AF-A0A7T4EEH0-F1
#
_cell.length_a   1.000
_cell.length_b   1.000
_cell.length_c   1.000
_cell.angle_alpha   90.00
_cell.angle_beta   90.00
_cell.angle_gamma   90.00
#
_symmetry.space_group_name_H-M   'P 1'
#
loop_
_entity.id
_entity.type
_entity.pdbx_description
1 polymer ?
#
loop_
_entity_poly.entity_id
_entity_poly.type
_entity_poly.pdbx_seq_one_letter_code
_entity_poly.pdbx_strand_id
1 'polypeptide(L)'
;MLEALRAEIAIAGSFHFSVAFINTSGIGALKQSLVDSGRRALRQGTRNTIITSTYLDFTDPEALRELMALPGADVYVHTDLDRGFHAKGYVFEHEGGVATAIVGKQ
;
A
#
# COMPACT_ATOMS: atom_id res chain seq x y z
N MET A 1 0.70 12.41 -7.92
CA MET A 1 0.50 11.03 -7.42
C MET A 1 0.66 10.98 -5.91
N LEU A 2 1.84 11.27 -5.37
CA LEU A 2 2.11 11.22 -3.92
C LEU A 2 1.08 11.99 -3.08
N GLU A 3 0.78 13.25 -3.41
CA GLU A 3 -0.20 14.05 -2.65
C GLU A 3 -1.62 13.46 -2.70
N ALA A 4 -2.03 12.87 -3.83
CA ALA A 4 -3.32 12.20 -3.94
C ALA A 4 -3.36 10.94 -3.07
N LEU A 5 -2.29 10.14 -3.05
CA LEU A 5 -2.18 8.99 -2.15
C LEU A 5 -2.24 9.42 -0.69
N ARG A 6 -1.51 10.48 -0.30
CA ARG A 6 -1.56 11.02 1.06
C ARG A 6 -2.96 11.44 1.45
N ALA A 7 -3.63 12.19 0.58
CA ALA A 7 -4.98 12.68 0.82
C ALA A 7 -5.97 11.52 1.02
N GLU A 8 -5.95 10.51 0.15
CA GLU A 8 -6.84 9.35 0.27
C GLU A 8 -6.51 8.48 1.49
N ILE A 9 -5.24 8.18 1.78
CA ILE A 9 -4.84 7.43 2.99
C ILE A 9 -5.30 8.16 4.26
N ALA A 10 -5.27 9.50 4.25
CA ALA A 10 -5.65 10.30 5.40
C ALA A 10 -7.14 10.17 5.76
N ILE A 11 -8.02 9.88 4.79
CA ILE A 11 -9.47 9.84 4.99
C ILE A 11 -10.08 8.43 4.90
N ALA A 12 -9.42 7.49 4.22
CA ALA A 12 -9.92 6.13 4.05
C ALA A 12 -10.01 5.36 5.37
N GLY A 13 -11.00 4.48 5.49
CA GLY A 13 -11.11 3.52 6.59
C GLY A 13 -10.14 2.35 6.43
N SER A 14 -9.92 1.92 5.19
CA SER A 14 -8.91 0.92 4.82
C SER A 14 -8.49 1.10 3.36
N PHE A 15 -7.37 0.49 2.96
CA PHE A 15 -6.94 0.51 1.57
C PHE A 15 -6.40 -0.84 1.09
N HIS A 16 -6.38 -1.01 -0.23
CA HIS A 16 -5.74 -2.12 -0.94
C HIS A 16 -4.77 -1.56 -1.97
N PHE A 17 -3.47 -1.80 -1.76
CA PHE A 17 -2.41 -1.44 -2.70
C PHE A 17 -1.94 -2.68 -3.44
N SER A 18 -1.85 -2.59 -4.76
CA SER A 18 -1.27 -3.61 -5.63
C SER A 18 -0.24 -2.93 -6.53
N VAL A 19 1.02 -2.94 -6.09
CA VAL A 19 2.10 -2.14 -6.67
C VAL A 19 3.30 -3.03 -6.96
N ALA A 20 3.83 -2.95 -8.18
CA ALA A 20 4.88 -3.84 -8.66
C ALA A 20 6.14 -3.84 -7.81
N PHE A 21 6.61 -2.64 -7.48
CA PHE A 21 7.88 -2.40 -6.81
C PHE A 21 7.67 -1.43 -5.67
N ILE A 22 8.38 -1.69 -4.57
CA ILE A 22 8.36 -0.81 -3.40
C ILE A 22 9.81 -0.53 -3.01
N ASN A 23 10.16 0.75 -2.94
CA ASN A 23 11.46 1.20 -2.49
C ASN A 23 11.35 2.00 -1.18
N THR A 24 12.50 2.15 -0.52
CA THR A 24 12.60 2.78 0.80
C THR A 24 12.19 4.25 0.77
N SER A 25 12.48 4.97 -0.33
CA SER A 25 12.10 6.37 -0.48
C SER A 25 10.59 6.58 -0.61
N GLY A 26 9.90 5.70 -1.36
CA GLY A 26 8.45 5.70 -1.49
C GLY A 26 7.74 5.41 -0.17
N ILE A 27 8.22 4.41 0.58
CA ILE A 27 7.72 4.12 1.93
C ILE A 27 8.01 5.29 2.87
N GLY A 28 9.23 5.82 2.88
CA GLY A 28 9.61 6.96 3.70
C GLY A 28 8.72 8.18 3.44
N ALA A 29 8.35 8.43 2.18
CA ALA A 29 7.41 9.47 1.84
C ALA A 29 6.05 9.23 2.52
N LEU A 30 5.47 8.03 2.41
CA LEU A 30 4.12 7.74 2.92
C LEU A 30 4.07 7.30 4.40
N LYS A 31 5.21 7.11 5.06
CA LYS A 31 5.35 6.42 6.35
C LYS A 31 4.37 6.89 7.43
N GLN A 32 4.31 8.19 7.67
CA GLN A 32 3.43 8.75 8.69
C GLN A 32 1.95 8.47 8.37
N SER A 33 1.53 8.68 7.11
CA SER A 33 0.17 8.41 6.65
C SER A 33 -0.19 6.92 6.79
N LEU A 34 0.74 6.01 6.45
CA LEU A 34 0.55 4.56 6.58
C LEU A 34 0.39 4.13 8.04
N VAL A 35 1.21 4.66 8.95
CA VAL A 35 1.12 4.38 10.39
C VAL A 35 -0.21 4.87 10.97
N ASP A 36 -0.63 6.09 10.63
CA ASP A 36 -1.87 6.67 11.14
C ASP A 36 -3.10 5.96 10.61
N SER A 37 -3.09 5.60 9.32
CA SER A 37 -4.13 4.75 8.70
C SER A 37 -4.16 3.37 9.34
N GLY A 38 -3.02 2.74 9.58
CA GLY A 38 -2.93 1.44 10.24
C GLY A 38 -3.55 1.43 11.63
N ARG A 39 -3.26 2.46 12.44
CA ARG A 39 -3.89 2.64 13.76
C ARG A 39 -5.40 2.86 13.65
N ARG A 40 -5.86 3.57 12.61
CA ARG A 40 -7.29 3.79 12.35
C ARG A 40 -7.99 2.49 11.99
N ALA A 41 -7.44 1.74 11.04
CA ALA A 41 -7.98 0.45 10.60
C ALA A 41 -8.17 -0.51 11.80
N LEU A 42 -7.16 -0.61 12.67
CA LEU A 42 -7.25 -1.40 13.90
C LEU A 42 -8.42 -0.98 14.81
N ARG A 43 -8.65 0.34 15.00
CA ARG A 43 -9.78 0.84 15.80
C ARG A 43 -11.14 0.53 15.18
N GLN A 44 -11.20 0.46 13.85
CA GLN A 44 -12.41 0.16 13.09
C GLN A 44 -12.62 -1.34 12.89
N GLY A 45 -11.69 -2.19 13.34
CA GLY A 45 -11.76 -3.64 13.14
C GLY A 45 -11.44 -4.07 11.70
N THR A 46 -10.77 -3.21 10.92
CA THR A 46 -10.36 -3.47 9.53
C THR A 46 -8.84 -3.61 9.42
N ARG A 47 -8.34 -3.92 8.22
CA ARG A 47 -6.90 -4.01 7.92
C ARG A 47 -6.62 -3.40 6.56
N ASN A 48 -5.45 -2.77 6.45
CA ASN A 48 -4.89 -2.32 5.18
C ASN A 48 -4.21 -3.51 4.49
N THR A 49 -4.26 -3.56 3.16
CA THR A 49 -3.62 -4.62 2.38
C THR A 49 -2.59 -4.01 1.43
N ILE A 50 -1.39 -4.59 1.39
CA ILE A 50 -0.32 -4.23 0.46
C ILE A 50 0.16 -5.49 -0.24
N ILE A 51 0.03 -5.50 -1.56
CA ILE A 51 0.52 -6.57 -2.43
C ILE A 51 1.65 -5.98 -3.28
N THR A 52 2.83 -6.59 -3.16
CA THR A 52 4.00 -6.27 -3.99
C THR A 52 4.51 -7.52 -4.70
N SER A 53 5.59 -7.41 -5.45
CA SER A 53 6.22 -8.54 -6.12
C SER A 53 7.73 -8.56 -5.98
N THR A 54 8.31 -9.72 -6.29
CA THR A 54 9.76 -9.90 -6.52
C THR A 54 10.14 -9.71 -7.99
N TYR A 55 9.22 -9.25 -8.84
CA TYR A 55 9.49 -9.08 -10.27
C TYR A 55 10.69 -8.11 -10.46
N LEU A 56 11.64 -8.50 -11.33
CA LEU A 56 12.90 -7.77 -11.59
C LEU A 56 13.77 -7.42 -10.37
N ASP A 57 13.52 -7.97 -9.19
CA ASP A 57 14.25 -7.67 -7.95
C ASP A 57 14.34 -6.16 -7.62
N PHE A 58 13.31 -5.39 -7.98
CA PHE A 58 13.26 -3.93 -7.75
C PHE A 58 12.66 -3.53 -6.40
N THR A 59 12.15 -4.48 -5.62
CA THR A 59 11.64 -4.21 -4.28
C THR A 59 12.77 -4.23 -3.27
N ASP A 60 12.96 -3.13 -2.53
CA ASP A 60 13.99 -3.02 -1.50
C ASP A 60 13.64 -3.95 -0.31
N PRO A 61 14.57 -4.83 0.14
CA PRO A 61 14.33 -5.65 1.32
C PRO A 61 14.05 -4.82 2.59
N GLU A 62 14.66 -3.64 2.70
CA GLU A 62 14.42 -2.73 3.83
C GLU A 62 13.01 -2.15 3.81
N ALA A 63 12.50 -1.78 2.63
CA ALA A 63 11.13 -1.33 2.49
C ALA A 63 10.12 -2.42 2.90
N LEU A 64 10.40 -3.69 2.59
CA LEU A 64 9.59 -4.82 3.08
C LEU A 64 9.62 -4.94 4.61
N ARG A 65 10.79 -4.77 5.25
CA ARG A 65 10.89 -4.76 6.72
C ARG A 65 10.06 -3.65 7.33
N GLU A 66 10.12 -2.44 6.76
CA GLU A 66 9.31 -1.32 7.22
C GLU A 66 7.81 -1.58 7.06
N LEU A 67 7.39 -2.16 5.93
CA LEU A 67 5.99 -2.53 5.69
C LEU A 67 5.49 -3.59 6.67
N MET A 68 6.28 -4.62 6.96
CA MET A 68 5.93 -5.66 7.93
C MET A 68 5.80 -5.11 9.37
N ALA A 69 6.46 -3.98 9.66
CA ALA A 69 6.37 -3.32 10.96
C ALA A 69 5.15 -2.37 11.07
N LEU A 70 4.39 -2.15 9.97
CA LEU A 70 3.22 -1.28 10.02
C LEU A 70 2.09 -1.90 10.84
N PRO A 71 1.49 -1.13 11.77
CA PRO A 71 0.31 -1.61 12.48
C PRO A 71 -0.87 -1.76 11.51
N GLY A 72 -1.70 -2.78 11.70
CA GLY A 72 -2.96 -2.90 10.95
C GLY A 72 -2.81 -3.09 9.44
N ALA A 73 -1.65 -3.58 8.98
CA ALA A 73 -1.41 -3.88 7.57
C ALA A 73 -1.09 -5.38 7.37
N ASP A 74 -1.65 -5.96 6.32
CA ASP A 74 -1.25 -7.25 5.77
C ASP A 74 -0.42 -7.02 4.52
N VAL A 75 0.76 -7.64 4.48
CA VAL A 75 1.74 -7.48 3.40
C VAL A 75 1.90 -8.82 2.71
N TYR A 76 1.66 -8.85 1.40
CA TYR A 76 1.77 -10.02 0.55
C TYR A 76 2.81 -9.78 -0.54
N VAL A 77 3.60 -10.81 -0.85
CA VAL A 77 4.59 -10.79 -1.92
C VAL A 77 4.20 -11.81 -2.97
N HIS A 78 3.92 -11.35 -4.18
CA HIS A 78 3.69 -12.18 -5.35
C HIS A 78 5.05 -12.60 -5.94
N THR A 79 5.30 -13.90 -6.00
CA THR A 79 6.61 -14.48 -6.36
C THR A 79 6.67 -15.03 -7.78
N ASP A 80 5.60 -14.91 -8.57
CA ASP A 80 5.61 -15.36 -9.97
C ASP A 80 6.44 -14.39 -10.81
N LEU A 81 7.62 -14.85 -11.25
CA LEU A 81 8.55 -14.09 -12.09
C LEU A 81 8.20 -14.19 -13.59
N ASP A 82 7.44 -15.21 -13.98
CA ASP A 82 7.11 -15.52 -15.38
C ASP A 82 5.90 -14.70 -15.87
N ARG A 83 5.08 -14.20 -14.94
CA ARG A 83 4.01 -13.23 -15.21
C ARG A 83 4.46 -11.83 -14.83
N GLY A 84 4.62 -10.95 -15.82
CA GLY A 84 5.00 -9.56 -15.60
C GLY A 84 4.04 -8.81 -14.68
N PHE A 85 4.35 -8.74 -13.38
CA PHE A 85 3.60 -7.99 -12.40
C PHE A 85 4.01 -6.51 -12.46
N HIS A 86 3.28 -5.73 -13.27
CA HIS A 86 3.51 -4.28 -13.46
C HIS A 86 2.40 -3.40 -12.89
N ALA A 87 1.49 -3.99 -12.11
CA ALA A 87 0.36 -3.31 -11.52
C ALA A 87 0.78 -2.14 -10.63
N LYS A 88 -0.01 -1.06 -10.67
CA LYS A 88 0.14 0.16 -9.87
C LYS A 88 -1.26 0.68 -9.57
N GLY A 89 -1.96 -0.07 -8.73
CA GLY A 89 -3.33 0.20 -8.31
C GLY A 89 -3.39 0.51 -6.83
N TYR A 90 -4.15 1.53 -6.48
CA TYR A 90 -4.39 1.95 -5.11
C TYR A 90 -5.90 2.13 -4.95
N VAL A 91 -6.53 1.31 -4.12
CA VAL A 91 -7.97 1.36 -3.84
C VAL A 91 -8.16 1.77 -2.38
N PHE A 92 -9.09 2.68 -2.14
CA PHE A 92 -9.39 3.28 -0.84
C PHE A 92 -10.87 3.07 -0.54
N GLU A 93 -11.16 2.46 0.60
CA GLU A 93 -12.50 2.18 1.07
C GLU A 93 -12.90 3.24 2.12
N HIS A 94 -14.04 3.89 1.90
CA HIS A 94 -14.56 4.94 2.77
C HIS A 94 -15.84 4.49 3.49
N GLU A 95 -16.20 5.21 4.54
CA GLU A 95 -17.48 5.01 5.21
C GLU A 95 -18.66 5.21 4.23
N GLY A 96 -19.71 4.39 4.39
CA GLY A 96 -20.87 4.42 3.50
C GLY A 96 -20.69 3.63 2.20
N GLY A 97 -19.59 2.88 2.04
CA GLY A 97 -19.37 1.97 0.90
C GLY A 97 -18.92 2.66 -0.38
N VAL A 98 -18.42 3.90 -0.28
CA VAL A 98 -17.80 4.60 -1.40
C VAL A 98 -16.34 4.19 -1.49
N ALA A 99 -15.85 3.95 -2.71
CA ALA A 99 -14.45 3.64 -2.96
C ALA A 99 -13.82 4.63 -3.96
N THR A 100 -12.57 5.03 -3.69
CA THR A 100 -11.73 5.76 -4.65
C THR A 100 -10.65 4.82 -5.18
N ALA A 101 -10.37 4.88 -6.48
CA ALA A 101 -9.26 4.14 -7.07
C ALA A 101 -8.31 5.07 -7.84
N ILE A 102 -7.02 4.87 -7.63
CA ILE A 102 -5.95 5.54 -8.38
C ILE A 102 -5.17 4.46 -9.13
N VAL A 103 -5.07 4.61 -10.46
CA VAL A 103 -4.34 3.69 -11.34
C VAL A 103 -3.39 4.49 -12.21
N GLY A 104 -2.13 4.04 -12.33
CA GLY A 104 -1.11 4.81 -13.05
C GLY A 104 0.11 4.02 -13.48
N LYS A 105 1.15 4.74 -13.94
CA LYS A 105 2.41 4.18 -14.46
C LYS A 105 3.65 4.45 -13.60
N GLN A 106 3.56 5.26 -12.54
CA GLN A 106 4.72 5.68 -11.75
C GLN A 106 5.27 4.57 -10.86
#